data_AF-A0A526Z559-F1
#
_entry.id   AF-A0A526Z559-F1
#
_cell.length_a   1.000
_cell.length_b   1.000
_cell.length_c   1.000
_cell.angle_alpha   90.00
_cell.angle_beta   90.00
_cell.angle_gamma   90.00
#
_symmetry.space_group_name_H-M   'P 1'
#
loop_
_entity.id
_entity.type
_entity.pdbx_description
1 polymer ?
#
loop_
_entity_poly.entity_id
_entity_poly.type
_entity_poly.pdbx_seq_one_letter_code
_entity_poly.pdbx_strand_id
1 'polypeptide(L)'
;MPTLAEALLSGRLVSGFRFDGDPLALADATIYVPTRRAARALRGVFVDCLGGRSAILPVIRPLGEFDEDEAAFEADASAAIDLAPPIAAIERLLLLAPLVRAWKRRLPAHV
;
A
#
# COMPACT_ATOMS: atom_id res chain seq x y z
N MET A 1 -0.47 2.97 -13.21
CA MET A 1 -1.51 3.69 -12.44
C MET A 1 -1.85 5.10 -12.97
N PRO A 2 -1.74 5.46 -14.28
CA PRO A 2 -2.09 6.83 -14.72
C PRO A 2 -3.56 7.17 -14.47
N THR A 3 -4.44 6.21 -14.72
CA THR A 3 -5.90 6.38 -14.64
C THR A 3 -6.36 6.85 -13.25
N LEU A 4 -5.75 6.37 -12.18
CA LEU A 4 -6.10 6.78 -10.81
C LEU A 4 -5.69 8.24 -10.55
N ALA A 5 -4.44 8.59 -10.88
CA ALA A 5 -3.92 9.93 -10.70
C ALA A 5 -4.71 10.94 -11.55
N GLU A 6 -4.94 10.63 -12.83
CA GLU A 6 -5.75 11.47 -13.72
C GLU A 6 -7.20 11.62 -13.25
N ALA A 7 -7.83 10.54 -12.77
CA ALA A 7 -9.19 10.60 -12.25
C ALA A 7 -9.30 11.47 -10.99
N LEU A 8 -8.30 11.43 -10.12
CA LEU A 8 -8.23 12.29 -8.94
C LEU A 8 -7.99 13.76 -9.34
N LEU A 9 -6.99 14.02 -10.19
CA LEU A 9 -6.64 15.38 -10.64
C LEU A 9 -7.79 16.05 -11.40
N SER A 10 -8.50 15.29 -12.26
CA SER A 10 -9.67 15.77 -13.01
C SER A 10 -10.95 15.90 -12.17
N GLY A 11 -10.93 15.45 -10.91
CA GLY A 11 -12.10 15.45 -10.03
C GLY A 11 -13.21 14.47 -10.40
N ARG A 12 -12.90 13.47 -11.23
CA ARG A 12 -13.82 12.37 -11.54
C ARG A 12 -13.95 11.37 -10.39
N LEU A 13 -12.94 11.30 -9.52
CA LEU A 13 -12.90 10.29 -8.46
C LEU A 13 -13.67 10.72 -7.21
N VAL A 14 -13.53 11.99 -6.80
CA VAL A 14 -14.14 12.52 -5.57
C VAL A 14 -14.83 13.84 -5.91
N SER A 15 -16.14 13.91 -5.67
CA SER A 15 -16.90 15.14 -5.89
C SER A 15 -16.37 16.27 -5.02
N GLY A 16 -16.14 17.45 -5.62
CA GLY A 16 -15.61 18.62 -4.92
C GLY A 16 -14.09 18.65 -4.77
N PHE A 17 -13.38 17.59 -5.17
CA PHE A 17 -11.92 17.58 -5.23
C PHE A 17 -11.48 17.70 -6.69
N ARG A 18 -10.71 18.72 -7.04
CA ARG A 18 -10.05 18.83 -8.35
C ARG A 18 -8.73 19.56 -8.18
N PHE A 19 -7.74 19.18 -8.98
CA PHE A 19 -6.51 19.95 -9.05
C PHE A 19 -6.67 21.05 -10.10
N ASP A 20 -6.77 22.29 -9.65
CA ASP A 20 -6.92 23.49 -10.50
C ASP A 20 -5.61 24.28 -10.68
N GLY A 21 -4.50 23.76 -10.13
CA GLY A 21 -3.18 24.37 -10.22
C GLY A 21 -2.68 24.98 -8.90
N ASP A 22 -3.51 25.03 -7.85
CA ASP A 22 -3.03 25.36 -6.50
C ASP A 22 -2.00 24.32 -6.01
N PRO A 23 -0.76 24.73 -5.67
CA PRO A 23 0.28 23.83 -5.17
C PRO A 23 -0.09 23.05 -3.90
N LEU A 24 -1.09 23.51 -3.13
CA LEU A 24 -1.51 22.88 -1.87
C LEU A 24 -2.75 22.00 -2.01
N ALA A 25 -3.49 22.04 -3.12
CA ALA A 25 -4.76 21.32 -3.27
C ALA A 25 -4.64 19.79 -3.10
N LEU A 26 -3.47 19.23 -3.38
CA LEU A 26 -3.21 17.81 -3.22
C LEU A 26 -2.84 17.41 -1.78
N ALA A 27 -2.40 18.36 -0.95
CA ALA A 27 -1.90 18.09 0.41
C ALA A 27 -3.01 17.59 1.35
N ASP A 28 -4.26 17.98 1.10
CA ASP A 28 -5.42 17.58 1.89
C ASP A 28 -5.88 16.13 1.62
N ALA A 29 -5.35 15.48 0.58
CA ALA A 29 -5.74 14.13 0.22
C ALA A 29 -4.82 13.07 0.87
N THR A 30 -5.45 12.05 1.44
CA THR A 30 -4.78 10.81 1.86
C THR A 30 -5.28 9.64 1.02
N ILE A 31 -4.36 8.93 0.36
CA ILE A 31 -4.67 7.81 -0.53
C ILE A 31 -4.14 6.53 0.08
N TYR A 32 -5.05 5.62 0.43
CA TYR A 32 -4.69 4.27 0.85
C TYR A 32 -4.50 3.36 -0.36
N VAL A 33 -3.40 2.61 -0.39
CA VAL A 33 -3.07 1.70 -1.50
C VAL A 33 -2.75 0.29 -1.00
N PRO A 34 -2.95 -0.76 -1.82
CA PRO A 34 -2.78 -2.14 -1.34
C PRO A 34 -1.37 -2.49 -0.87
N THR A 35 -0.34 -1.98 -1.54
CA THR A 35 1.08 -2.37 -1.33
C THR A 35 2.02 -1.16 -1.32
N ARG A 36 3.22 -1.30 -0.77
CA ARG A 36 4.26 -0.25 -0.82
C ARG A 36 4.72 0.01 -2.24
N ARG A 37 4.81 -1.05 -3.05
CA ARG A 37 5.10 -0.92 -4.49
C ARG A 37 4.09 -0.02 -5.19
N ALA A 38 2.80 -0.15 -4.87
CA ALA A 38 1.77 0.73 -5.41
C ALA A 38 1.95 2.18 -4.92
N ALA A 39 2.33 2.37 -3.65
CA ALA A 39 2.62 3.70 -3.12
C ALA A 39 3.79 4.39 -3.86
N ARG A 40 4.93 3.69 -3.99
CA ARG A 40 6.12 4.17 -4.71
C ARG A 40 5.79 4.49 -6.17
N ALA A 41 5.07 3.58 -6.85
CA ALA A 41 4.66 3.78 -8.23
C ALA A 41 3.71 4.98 -8.39
N LEU A 42 2.76 5.16 -7.47
CA LEU A 42 1.79 6.25 -7.54
C LEU A 42 2.43 7.63 -7.32
N ARG A 43 3.45 7.74 -6.46
CA ARG A 43 4.24 8.97 -6.31
C ARG A 43 4.87 9.41 -7.63
N GLY A 44 5.53 8.48 -8.34
CA GLY A 44 6.13 8.77 -9.65
C GLY A 44 5.09 9.22 -10.68
N VAL A 45 3.95 8.54 -10.73
CA VAL A 45 2.85 8.89 -11.64
C VAL A 45 2.31 10.31 -11.37
N PHE A 46 2.17 10.73 -10.11
CA PHE A 46 1.75 12.11 -9.83
C PHE A 46 2.75 13.14 -10.33
N VAL A 47 4.06 12.90 -10.17
CA VAL A 47 5.11 13.78 -10.70
C VAL A 47 5.01 13.89 -12.21
N ASP A 48 4.83 12.76 -12.90
CA ASP A 48 4.67 12.72 -14.36
C ASP A 48 3.41 13.49 -14.80
N CYS A 49 2.27 13.29 -14.15
CA CYS A 49 1.02 13.97 -14.46
C CYS A 49 1.06 15.49 -14.18
N LEU A 50 1.82 15.92 -13.19
CA LEU A 50 1.98 17.34 -12.86
C LEU A 50 2.86 18.09 -13.86
N GLY A 51 3.67 17.36 -14.64
CA GLY A 51 4.48 17.92 -15.73
C GLY A 51 5.54 18.92 -15.25
N GLY A 52 6.15 18.66 -14.09
CA GLY A 52 7.19 19.52 -13.50
C GLY A 52 6.66 20.74 -12.73
N ARG A 53 5.34 20.90 -12.61
CA ARG A 53 4.76 21.88 -11.69
C ARG A 53 5.06 21.48 -10.24
N SER A 54 5.51 22.46 -9.45
CA SER A 54 5.70 22.25 -8.01
C SER A 54 4.35 22.13 -7.32
N ALA A 55 4.13 21.02 -6.62
CA ALA A 55 2.96 20.80 -5.78
C ALA A 55 3.34 19.91 -4.60
N ILE A 56 2.66 20.09 -3.47
CA ILE A 56 2.75 19.15 -2.35
C ILE A 56 1.92 17.92 -2.71
N LEU A 57 2.58 16.77 -2.81
CA LEU A 57 1.91 15.52 -3.16
C LEU A 57 0.98 15.04 -2.03
N PRO A 58 -0.09 14.28 -2.38
CA PRO A 58 -0.96 13.70 -1.37
C PRO A 58 -0.19 12.70 -0.49
N VAL A 59 -0.70 12.47 0.71
CA VAL A 59 -0.17 11.43 1.59
C VAL A 59 -0.59 10.07 1.06
N ILE A 60 0.35 9.26 0.58
CA ILE A 60 0.07 7.92 0.04
C ILE A 60 0.46 6.86 1.07
N ARG A 61 -0.53 6.17 1.64
CA ARG A 61 -0.36 5.19 2.72
C ARG A 61 -0.59 3.75 2.23
N PRO A 62 0.40 2.86 2.29
CA PRO A 62 0.21 1.44 2.02
C PRO A 62 -0.58 0.76 3.15
N LEU A 63 -1.48 -0.18 2.81
CA LEU A 63 -2.34 -0.88 3.76
C LEU A 63 -1.67 -2.05 4.47
N GLY A 64 -0.65 -2.66 3.87
CA GLY A 64 0.01 -3.83 4.47
C GLY A 64 1.17 -4.33 3.65
N GLU A 65 2.37 -3.92 4.02
CA GLU A 65 3.63 -4.56 3.66
C GLU A 65 4.69 -4.03 4.64
N PHE A 66 5.42 -4.91 5.30
CA PHE A 66 6.66 -4.58 5.97
C PHE A 66 7.78 -4.91 4.99
N ASP A 67 8.22 -3.92 4.21
CA ASP A 67 9.52 -4.01 3.53
C ASP A 67 10.57 -3.64 4.59
N GLU A 68 11.44 -4.59 4.93
CA GLU A 68 12.43 -4.47 6.01
C GLU A 68 13.33 -3.24 5.80
N ASP A 69 13.60 -2.89 4.54
CA ASP A 69 14.53 -1.82 4.15
C ASP A 69 13.99 -0.39 4.38
N GLU A 70 12.67 -0.20 4.51
CA GLU A 70 12.04 1.12 4.67
C GLU A 70 11.41 1.33 6.07
N ALA A 71 11.38 0.28 6.90
CA ALA A 71 10.94 0.37 8.30
C ALA A 71 11.78 1.36 9.13
N ALA A 72 12.98 1.72 8.66
CA ALA A 72 13.87 2.69 9.31
C ALA A 72 13.36 4.15 9.26
N PHE A 73 12.47 4.51 8.34
CA PHE A 73 12.02 5.90 8.13
C PHE A 73 10.61 6.21 8.66
N GLU A 74 9.84 5.21 9.11
CA GLU A 74 8.57 5.47 9.79
C GLU A 74 8.79 5.65 11.30
N ALA A 75 9.12 6.88 11.70
CA ALA A 75 9.34 7.25 13.10
C ALA A 75 8.12 7.08 14.03
N ASP A 76 6.96 6.67 13.50
CA ASP A 76 5.70 6.55 14.25
C ASP A 76 4.89 5.27 13.91
N ALA A 77 5.47 4.30 13.19
CA ALA A 77 4.81 3.03 12.88
C ALA A 77 4.74 2.06 14.07
N SER A 78 5.26 2.45 15.23
CA SER A 78 5.21 1.70 16.47
C SER A 78 4.53 2.50 17.57
N ALA A 79 3.27 2.89 17.35
CA ALA A 79 2.31 2.57 18.41
C ALA A 79 2.43 1.06 18.59
N ALA A 80 3.24 0.64 19.56
CA ALA A 80 3.67 -0.73 19.77
C ALA A 80 2.43 -1.59 19.97
N ILE A 81 1.88 -2.08 18.86
CA ILE A 81 0.94 -3.16 18.89
C ILE A 81 1.74 -4.28 19.55
N ASP A 82 1.25 -4.75 20.69
CA ASP A 82 1.84 -5.87 21.44
C ASP A 82 1.68 -7.16 20.62
N LEU A 83 2.40 -7.20 19.50
CA LEU A 83 2.42 -8.30 18.56
C LEU A 83 3.44 -9.30 19.06
N ALA A 84 3.02 -10.57 19.08
CA ALA A 84 3.96 -11.66 19.25
C ALA A 84 5.08 -11.55 18.18
N PRO A 85 6.32 -11.91 18.52
CA PRO A 85 7.40 -11.92 17.56
C PRO A 85 7.06 -12.82 16.37
N PRO A 86 7.56 -12.52 15.15
CA PRO A 86 7.34 -13.38 14.00
C PRO A 86 7.78 -14.83 14.28
N ILE A 87 6.94 -15.80 13.90
CA ILE A 87 7.28 -17.22 14.04
C ILE A 87 8.49 -17.53 13.16
N ALA A 88 9.51 -18.19 13.71
CA ALA A 88 10.71 -18.56 12.97
C ALA A 88 10.37 -19.40 11.73
N ALA A 89 11.14 -19.24 10.65
CA ALA A 89 10.80 -19.84 9.34
C ALA A 89 10.59 -21.37 9.42
N ILE A 90 11.48 -22.08 10.13
CA ILE A 90 11.38 -23.53 10.30
C ILE A 90 10.18 -23.93 11.16
N GLU A 91 9.95 -23.21 12.26
CA GLU A 91 8.82 -23.47 13.16
C GLU A 91 7.49 -23.26 12.45
N ARG A 92 7.36 -22.19 11.66
CA ARG A 92 6.19 -21.92 10.83
C ARG A 92 5.91 -23.06 9.84
N LEU A 93 6.96 -23.61 9.20
CA LEU A 93 6.80 -24.76 8.30
C LEU A 93 6.34 -26.02 9.05
N LEU A 94 6.90 -26.30 10.22
CA LEU A 94 6.50 -27.44 11.06
C LEU A 94 5.05 -27.31 11.54
N LEU A 95 4.62 -26.10 11.91
CA LEU A 95 3.24 -25.81 12.31
C LEU A 95 2.25 -25.90 11.15
N LEU A 96 2.65 -25.50 9.94
CA LEU A 96 1.81 -25.59 8.74
C LEU A 96 1.69 -27.02 8.19
N ALA A 97 2.71 -27.86 8.34
CA ALA A 97 2.73 -29.23 7.83
C ALA A 97 1.49 -30.07 8.18
N PRO A 98 1.00 -30.13 9.45
CA PRO A 98 -0.22 -30.86 9.78
C PRO A 98 -1.48 -30.25 9.13
N LEU A 99 -1.56 -28.92 8.97
CA LEU A 99 -2.69 -28.25 8.32
C LEU A 99 -2.75 -28.57 6.83
N VAL A 100 -1.61 -28.52 6.14
CA VAL A 100 -1.49 -28.91 4.72
C VAL A 100 -1.88 -30.37 4.53
N ARG A 101 -1.42 -31.27 5.42
CA ARG A 101 -1.79 -32.69 5.37
C ARG A 101 -3.29 -32.91 5.60
N ALA A 102 -3.89 -32.18 6.54
CA ALA A 102 -5.32 -32.27 6.81
C ALA A 102 -6.15 -31.77 5.62
N TRP A 103 -5.75 -30.66 5.00
CA TRP A 103 -6.36 -30.14 3.78
C TRP A 103 -6.26 -31.13 2.62
N LYS A 104 -5.08 -31.72 2.39
CA LYS A 104 -4.86 -32.70 1.31
C LYS A 104 -5.78 -33.93 1.43
N ARG A 105 -6.06 -34.40 2.64
CA ARG A 105 -7.00 -35.53 2.87
C ARG A 105 -8.45 -35.21 2.51
N ARG A 106 -8.82 -33.93 2.41
CA ARG A 106 -10.18 -33.48 2.08
C ARG A 106 -10.38 -33.18 0.60
N LEU A 107 -9.31 -33.23 -0.21
CA LEU A 107 -9.42 -33.05 -1.65
C LEU A 107 -10.04 -34.29 -2.31
N PRO A 108 -10.96 -34.11 -3.28
CA PRO A 108 -11.45 -35.21 -4.10
C PRO A 108 -10.30 -35.86 -4.87
N ALA A 109 -10.42 -37.16 -5.17
CA ALA A 109 -9.40 -37.91 -5.90
C ALA A 109 -9.20 -37.49 -7.37
N HIS A 110 -9.93 -36.48 -7.85
CA HIS A 110 -9.97 -36.04 -9.25
C HIS A 110 -9.76 -34.52 -9.41
N VAL A 111 -8.86 -33.94 -8.60
CA VAL A 111 -8.23 -32.64 -8.89
C VAL A 111 -6.82 -32.87 -9.37
#